data_AF-A0A1X0P5N9-F1
#
_entry.id   AF-A0A1X0P5N9-F1
#
_cell.length_a   1.000
_cell.length_b   1.000
_cell.length_c   1.000
_cell.angle_alpha   90.00
_cell.angle_beta   90.00
_cell.angle_gamma   90.00
#
_symmetry.space_group_name_H-M   'P 1'
#
loop_
_entity.id
_entity.type
_entity.pdbx_description
1 polymer ?
#
loop_
_entity_poly.entity_id
_entity_poly.type
_entity_poly.pdbx_seq_one_letter_code
_entity_poly.pdbx_strand_id
1 'polypeptide(L)'
;MLFRTLVNVMNKAPPILGIRFGASLHAGTTLHLNLDFSNGLNFVLDDFTELGSFVEKLVGILNMLELGKLAEYLLEHLPVIEGAFVGVNNPQPFSVSLEVSLNDFRCDADGFYCSVPRSGGIILGNIRTKNLGEWDRLIVNNLGPFSAPLINHAIEEILGYINATGPRFYIPMMELADAHTVPSTPLLVCMIIVVVILIAGTVVYTIWRYQRTSVTTKEGVNVSLKRVLIEDLLLMGMCALTAFGFAWSNATTAATLTVGGEMHFMSFSLMETTKNMFQAGVYAFGILVFLFSGVYPYIKLAAIILCTLILQKPDLVLLRVIDYFGKFSFLDSYAMLIMAAGLQIEGIAEVEILPGFYAFLSSTILSILVGNYPTTVWRRNTSLRVNSKKKGPFDPETPVLVVEGEGDNQEIKRKKDTNWKRRLFLRIFNFVFIAGCIIPAWVLPCIRFSVTGLASVVQPDDQEMSLLELGKINWFFLLTCILTVGIAPIAYGVMYPRCSFFASWSAADALLLACVAGLLQIGQFVDYMLGSNMGALYGARANLLWPLLLLLLGSMWQWLLAAEHRFGITERVGRSFAKRKLSLPAEA
;
A
#
# COMPACT_ATOMS: atom_id res chain seq x y z
N MET A 1 16.28 -17.74 -18.85
CA MET A 1 15.39 -16.84 -18.09
C MET A 1 15.77 -15.39 -18.35
N LEU A 2 16.98 -14.94 -17.98
CA LEU A 2 17.42 -13.53 -18.16
C LEU A 2 17.14 -12.94 -19.55
N PHE A 3 17.55 -13.60 -20.65
CA PHE A 3 17.31 -13.06 -21.99
C PHE A 3 15.84 -12.92 -22.34
N ARG A 4 15.02 -13.88 -21.88
CA ARG A 4 13.58 -13.84 -22.11
C ARG A 4 12.95 -12.68 -21.34
N THR A 5 13.39 -12.45 -20.12
CA THR A 5 12.97 -11.30 -19.32
C THR A 5 13.41 -9.99 -19.97
N LEU A 6 14.66 -9.87 -20.40
CA LEU A 6 15.17 -8.69 -21.12
C LEU A 6 14.35 -8.41 -22.39
N VAL A 7 14.10 -9.45 -23.18
CA VAL A 7 13.26 -9.37 -24.39
C VAL A 7 11.84 -8.90 -24.05
N ASN A 8 11.23 -9.44 -23.00
CA ASN A 8 9.90 -9.03 -22.54
C ASN A 8 9.88 -7.56 -22.10
N VAL A 9 10.87 -7.12 -21.30
CA VAL A 9 11.01 -5.73 -20.86
C VAL A 9 11.14 -4.81 -22.07
N MET A 10 12.05 -5.10 -23.00
CA MET A 10 12.24 -4.26 -24.18
C MET A 10 10.99 -4.16 -25.05
N ASN A 11 10.25 -5.26 -25.22
CA ASN A 11 9.04 -5.29 -26.04
C ASN A 11 7.84 -4.60 -25.37
N LYS A 12 7.79 -4.57 -24.03
CA LYS A 12 6.71 -3.95 -23.25
C LYS A 12 7.00 -2.50 -22.85
N ALA A 13 8.27 -2.09 -22.88
CA ALA A 13 8.66 -0.74 -22.51
C ALA A 13 7.93 0.32 -23.36
N PRO A 14 7.49 1.43 -22.75
CA PRO A 14 6.90 2.53 -23.49
C PRO A 14 7.93 3.14 -24.46
N PRO A 15 7.48 3.82 -25.53
CA PRO A 15 8.40 4.47 -26.46
C PRO A 15 9.17 5.59 -25.74
N ILE A 16 10.49 5.52 -25.77
CA ILE A 16 11.38 6.48 -25.11
C ILE A 16 11.83 7.47 -26.18
N LEU A 17 11.56 8.77 -25.98
CA LEU A 17 11.91 9.82 -26.96
C LEU A 17 11.35 9.54 -28.37
N GLY A 18 10.19 8.89 -28.47
CA GLY A 18 9.58 8.50 -29.75
C GLY A 18 10.19 7.26 -30.42
N ILE A 19 11.12 6.58 -29.74
CA ILE A 19 11.76 5.34 -30.19
C ILE A 19 11.09 4.16 -29.48
N ARG A 20 10.53 3.24 -30.26
CA ARG A 20 9.99 1.98 -29.74
C ARG A 20 11.07 0.91 -29.80
N PHE A 21 11.36 0.33 -28.64
CA PHE A 21 12.32 -0.76 -28.52
C PHE A 21 11.61 -2.09 -28.77
N GLY A 22 12.30 -2.98 -29.46
CA GLY A 22 11.89 -4.34 -29.71
C GLY A 22 13.08 -5.26 -29.58
N ALA A 23 12.85 -6.47 -29.12
CA ALA A 23 13.88 -7.48 -28.99
C ALA A 23 13.31 -8.86 -29.33
N SER A 24 14.14 -9.69 -29.92
CA SER A 24 13.81 -11.09 -30.18
C SER A 24 15.05 -11.95 -29.97
N LEU A 25 14.83 -13.17 -29.49
CA LEU A 25 15.91 -14.14 -29.32
C LEU A 25 16.12 -14.88 -30.64
N HIS A 26 17.29 -14.75 -31.24
CA HIS A 26 17.72 -15.59 -32.35
C HIS A 26 18.60 -16.73 -31.79
N ALA A 27 18.73 -17.85 -32.51
CA ALA A 27 19.26 -19.12 -32.00
C ALA A 27 20.40 -18.99 -30.94
N GLY A 28 20.21 -19.61 -29.78
CA GLY A 28 21.20 -19.63 -28.70
C GLY A 28 21.26 -18.32 -27.90
N THR A 29 22.41 -17.64 -27.94
CA THR A 29 22.79 -16.47 -27.12
C THR A 29 22.83 -15.18 -27.94
N THR A 30 22.11 -15.15 -29.06
CA THR A 30 22.06 -14.00 -29.98
C THR A 30 20.76 -13.23 -29.82
N LEU A 31 20.87 -11.94 -29.57
CA LEU A 31 19.74 -11.06 -29.30
C LEU A 31 19.60 -10.07 -30.44
N HIS A 32 18.49 -10.14 -31.16
CA HIS A 32 18.18 -9.23 -32.24
C HIS A 32 17.36 -8.07 -31.68
N LEU A 33 17.98 -6.90 -31.60
CA LEU A 33 17.40 -5.65 -31.17
C LEU A 33 16.81 -4.91 -32.36
N ASN A 34 15.64 -4.32 -32.18
CA ASN A 34 14.97 -3.46 -33.15
C ASN A 34 14.59 -2.13 -32.48
N LEU A 35 14.85 -1.04 -33.17
CA LEU A 35 14.58 0.32 -32.74
C LEU A 35 13.71 0.96 -33.83
N ASP A 36 12.43 1.12 -33.54
CA ASP A 36 11.48 1.72 -34.48
C ASP A 36 11.26 3.19 -34.13
N PHE A 37 11.57 4.09 -35.05
CA PHE A 37 11.42 5.54 -34.92
C PHE A 37 10.07 5.95 -35.53
N SER A 38 8.98 5.89 -34.78
CA SER A 38 7.63 6.03 -35.35
C SER A 38 7.29 7.45 -35.82
N ASN A 39 7.93 8.46 -35.24
CA ASN A 39 7.67 9.88 -35.56
C ASN A 39 8.78 10.51 -36.43
N GLY A 40 9.65 9.66 -37.01
CA GLY A 40 10.93 10.13 -37.57
C GLY A 40 11.90 10.54 -36.47
N LEU A 41 13.05 11.09 -36.88
CA LEU A 41 14.07 11.62 -35.99
C LEU A 41 14.38 13.05 -36.43
N ASN A 42 13.96 14.02 -35.62
CA ASN A 42 14.39 15.41 -35.78
C ASN A 42 15.36 15.72 -34.66
N PHE A 43 16.62 15.35 -34.89
CA PHE A 43 17.70 15.60 -33.94
C PHE A 43 18.46 16.82 -34.43
N VAL A 44 18.18 17.96 -33.81
CA VAL A 44 18.90 19.21 -34.03
C VAL A 44 19.76 19.42 -32.79
N LEU A 45 21.06 19.18 -32.92
CA LEU A 45 22.03 19.39 -31.85
C LEU A 45 22.34 20.91 -31.76
N ASP A 46 21.35 21.72 -31.38
CA ASP A 46 21.47 23.19 -31.33
C ASP A 46 22.03 23.70 -29.98
N ASP A 47 22.00 22.90 -28.93
CA ASP A 47 22.47 23.29 -27.60
C ASP A 47 23.28 22.16 -26.94
N PHE A 48 24.62 22.32 -26.88
CA PHE A 48 25.53 21.35 -26.26
C PHE A 48 25.26 21.13 -24.75
N THR A 49 24.42 21.97 -24.14
CA THR A 49 23.99 21.81 -22.75
C THR A 49 23.09 20.57 -22.52
N GLU A 50 22.24 20.20 -23.48
CA GLU A 50 21.42 18.98 -23.38
C GLU A 50 22.27 17.71 -23.52
N LEU A 51 23.26 17.71 -24.42
CA LEU A 51 24.22 16.61 -24.56
C LEU A 51 25.08 16.48 -23.30
N GLY A 52 25.50 17.60 -22.70
CA GLY A 52 26.16 17.62 -21.39
C GLY A 52 25.33 16.95 -20.31
N SER A 53 24.03 17.25 -20.23
CA SER A 53 23.11 16.60 -19.28
C SER A 53 22.94 15.09 -19.56
N PHE A 54 22.96 14.68 -20.83
CA PHE A 54 22.88 13.27 -21.22
C PHE A 54 24.17 12.53 -20.87
N VAL A 55 25.33 13.13 -21.16
CA VAL A 55 26.65 12.58 -20.82
C VAL A 55 26.81 12.52 -19.30
N GLU A 56 26.40 13.53 -18.53
CA GLU A 56 26.39 13.48 -17.06
C GLU A 56 25.50 12.36 -16.52
N LYS A 57 24.30 12.15 -17.10
CA LYS A 57 23.43 11.01 -16.77
C LYS A 57 24.11 9.68 -17.12
N LEU A 58 24.77 9.58 -18.26
CA LEU A 58 25.45 8.37 -18.74
C LEU A 58 26.71 8.05 -17.91
N VAL A 59 27.45 9.09 -17.52
CA VAL A 59 28.57 9.04 -16.55
C VAL A 59 28.05 8.59 -15.18
N GLY A 60 26.88 9.06 -14.75
CA GLY A 60 26.19 8.57 -13.55
C GLY A 60 25.86 7.07 -13.61
N ILE A 61 25.36 6.57 -14.74
CA ILE A 61 25.07 5.14 -14.97
C ILE A 61 26.36 4.31 -14.89
N LEU A 62 27.44 4.81 -15.46
CA LEU A 62 28.74 4.14 -15.45
C LEU A 62 29.34 4.13 -14.05
N ASN A 63 29.30 5.25 -13.33
CA ASN A 63 29.68 5.32 -11.91
C ASN A 63 28.94 4.28 -11.05
N MET A 64 27.69 3.95 -11.36
CA MET A 64 26.90 2.96 -10.62
C MET A 64 27.25 1.51 -10.86
N LEU A 65 27.58 1.10 -12.09
CA LEU A 65 27.89 -0.30 -12.42
C LEU A 65 29.30 -0.72 -11.94
N GLU A 66 29.85 -0.02 -10.93
CA GLU A 66 31.27 -0.02 -10.56
C GLU A 66 32.20 0.27 -11.74
N LEU A 67 31.64 0.95 -12.73
CA LEU A 67 32.22 1.32 -14.01
C LEU A 67 32.64 2.79 -13.98
N GLY A 68 32.73 3.44 -12.82
CA GLY A 68 32.88 4.90 -12.77
C GLY A 68 34.15 5.46 -13.37
N LYS A 69 35.13 4.60 -13.34
CA LYS A 69 36.45 4.80 -13.86
C LYS A 69 36.31 4.85 -15.44
N LEU A 70 35.28 4.20 -16.02
CA LEU A 70 34.89 4.25 -17.44
C LEU A 70 34.19 5.56 -17.81
N ALA A 71 33.49 6.13 -16.84
CA ALA A 71 32.88 7.44 -16.98
C ALA A 71 33.97 8.51 -17.17
N GLU A 72 35.07 8.40 -16.41
CA GLU A 72 36.29 9.21 -16.61
C GLU A 72 36.92 8.94 -17.97
N TYR A 73 37.05 7.68 -18.39
CA TYR A 73 37.59 7.32 -19.71
C TYR A 73 36.76 7.87 -20.88
N LEU A 74 35.43 7.72 -20.84
CA LEU A 74 34.52 8.27 -21.85
C LEU A 74 34.54 9.80 -21.84
N LEU A 75 34.61 10.46 -20.68
CA LEU A 75 34.78 11.91 -20.60
C LEU A 75 36.10 12.38 -21.21
N GLU A 76 37.16 11.58 -21.10
CA GLU A 76 38.50 11.90 -21.60
C GLU A 76 38.68 11.57 -23.10
N HIS A 77 37.94 10.58 -23.62
CA HIS A 77 38.10 10.06 -25.00
C HIS A 77 36.88 10.28 -25.91
N LEU A 78 35.76 10.81 -25.41
CA LEU A 78 34.70 11.33 -26.28
C LEU A 78 35.31 12.45 -27.11
N PRO A 79 35.28 12.37 -28.45
CA PRO A 79 35.76 13.47 -29.26
C PRO A 79 34.92 14.69 -28.90
N VAL A 80 35.57 15.71 -28.33
CA VAL A 80 35.01 17.06 -28.27
C VAL A 80 34.97 17.52 -29.72
N ILE A 81 33.89 17.17 -30.42
CA ILE A 81 33.64 17.64 -31.78
C ILE A 81 33.24 19.12 -31.65
N GLU A 82 34.24 19.97 -31.48
CA GLU A 82 34.10 21.42 -31.59
C GLU A 82 33.77 21.76 -33.05
N GLY A 83 32.49 22.00 -33.33
CA GLY A 83 32.06 22.74 -34.51
C GLY A 83 31.46 21.98 -35.70
N ALA A 84 31.13 20.68 -35.59
CA ALA A 84 30.37 20.01 -36.66
C ALA A 84 28.88 19.89 -36.29
N PHE A 85 28.05 20.69 -36.96
CA PHE A 85 26.59 20.54 -36.93
C PHE A 85 26.21 19.21 -37.59
N VAL A 86 25.98 18.17 -36.80
CA VAL A 86 25.37 16.93 -37.27
C VAL A 86 23.89 16.98 -36.89
N GLY A 87 23.11 17.64 -37.73
CA GLY A 87 21.65 17.59 -37.66
C GLY A 87 21.14 16.43 -38.51
N VAL A 88 20.50 15.44 -37.88
CA VAL A 88 19.77 14.40 -38.62
C VAL A 88 18.30 14.73 -38.52
N ASN A 89 17.75 15.29 -39.60
CA ASN A 89 16.33 15.56 -39.72
C ASN A 89 15.73 14.60 -40.75
N ASN A 90 15.21 13.48 -40.27
CA ASN A 90 14.42 12.56 -41.08
C ASN A 90 12.98 12.55 -40.55
N PRO A 91 12.02 13.20 -41.24
CA PRO A 91 10.63 13.23 -40.81
C PRO A 91 9.88 11.91 -41.06
N GLN A 92 10.47 10.96 -41.78
CA GLN A 92 9.83 9.68 -42.08
C GLN A 92 10.16 8.61 -41.02
N PRO A 93 9.22 7.71 -40.71
CA PRO A 93 9.49 6.62 -39.79
C PRO A 93 10.46 5.62 -40.39
N PHE A 94 11.46 5.23 -39.60
CA PHE A 94 12.48 4.26 -39.99
C PHE A 94 12.75 3.28 -38.85
N SER A 95 13.39 2.15 -39.17
CA SER A 95 13.80 1.18 -38.15
C SER A 95 15.29 0.88 -38.24
N VAL A 96 15.90 0.65 -37.09
CA VAL A 96 17.29 0.22 -36.95
C VAL A 96 17.28 -1.09 -36.19
N SER A 97 17.82 -2.15 -36.77
CA SER A 97 18.00 -3.43 -36.10
C SER A 97 19.47 -3.78 -35.97
N LEU A 98 19.87 -4.36 -34.85
CA LEU A 98 21.23 -4.80 -34.61
C LEU A 98 21.23 -6.15 -33.87
N GLU A 99 22.24 -6.96 -34.10
CA GLU A 99 22.41 -8.25 -33.42
C GLU A 99 23.53 -8.15 -32.39
N VAL A 100 23.23 -8.56 -31.17
CA VAL A 100 24.19 -8.72 -30.09
C VAL A 100 24.38 -10.21 -29.84
N SER A 101 25.54 -10.76 -30.16
CA SER A 101 25.88 -12.16 -29.87
C SER A 101 26.76 -12.26 -28.64
N LEU A 102 26.41 -13.20 -27.75
CA LEU A 102 27.16 -13.45 -26.53
C LEU A 102 27.90 -14.79 -26.65
N ASN A 103 29.19 -14.73 -26.91
CA ASN A 103 30.03 -15.90 -27.15
C ASN A 103 30.52 -16.52 -25.84
N ASP A 104 30.57 -17.86 -25.82
CA ASP A 104 30.95 -18.65 -24.64
C ASP A 104 30.22 -18.17 -23.38
N PHE A 105 28.93 -17.82 -23.50
CA PHE A 105 28.08 -17.42 -22.38
C PHE A 105 27.88 -18.62 -21.45
N ARG A 106 28.37 -18.52 -20.21
CA ARG A 106 28.28 -19.59 -19.21
C ARG A 106 27.48 -19.11 -18.03
N CYS A 107 26.52 -19.91 -17.61
CA CYS A 107 25.83 -19.72 -16.35
C CYS A 107 26.13 -20.89 -15.42
N ASP A 108 26.09 -20.63 -14.12
CA ASP A 108 26.13 -21.68 -13.10
C ASP A 108 24.92 -22.62 -13.20
N ALA A 109 24.95 -23.75 -12.48
CA ALA A 109 23.91 -24.78 -12.53
C ALA A 109 22.49 -24.24 -12.25
N ASP A 110 22.40 -23.21 -11.40
CA ASP A 110 21.14 -22.55 -11.06
C ASP A 110 20.71 -21.48 -12.09
N GLY A 111 21.59 -21.13 -13.03
CA GLY A 111 21.30 -20.21 -14.13
C GLY A 111 21.36 -18.71 -13.78
N PHE A 112 21.73 -18.36 -12.54
CA PHE A 112 21.72 -16.99 -12.02
C PHE A 112 23.08 -16.28 -12.08
N TYR A 113 24.18 -17.01 -12.06
CA TYR A 113 25.51 -16.42 -12.18
C TYR A 113 26.02 -16.65 -13.60
N CYS A 114 25.76 -15.67 -14.47
CA CYS A 114 26.18 -15.74 -15.86
C CYS A 114 27.43 -14.88 -16.11
N SER A 115 28.32 -15.39 -16.95
CA SER A 115 29.58 -14.73 -17.28
C SER A 115 29.89 -14.86 -18.76
N VAL A 116 30.53 -13.83 -19.30
CA VAL A 116 31.05 -13.78 -20.66
C VAL A 116 32.55 -13.52 -20.65
N PRO A 117 33.31 -14.01 -21.65
CA PRO A 117 34.69 -13.59 -21.85
C PRO A 117 34.79 -12.06 -21.99
N ARG A 118 35.87 -11.45 -21.48
CA ARG A 118 36.08 -10.00 -21.61
C ARG A 118 36.40 -9.56 -23.02
N SER A 119 37.18 -10.37 -23.74
CA SER A 119 37.48 -10.16 -25.15
C SER A 119 36.68 -11.16 -25.98
N GLY A 120 36.05 -10.66 -27.05
CA GLY A 120 35.23 -11.42 -27.98
C GLY A 120 33.95 -12.04 -27.39
N GLY A 121 33.64 -11.78 -26.12
CA GLY A 121 32.49 -12.35 -25.42
C GLY A 121 31.16 -11.67 -25.76
N ILE A 122 31.18 -10.38 -26.11
CA ILE A 122 30.03 -9.64 -26.64
C ILE A 122 30.42 -9.11 -28.01
N ILE A 123 29.70 -9.50 -29.05
CA ILE A 123 29.93 -9.04 -30.41
C ILE A 123 28.66 -8.39 -30.92
N LEU A 124 28.74 -7.12 -31.31
CA LEU A 124 27.74 -6.50 -32.15
C LEU A 124 28.01 -6.82 -33.62
N GLY A 125 26.94 -7.17 -34.32
CA GLY A 125 26.95 -7.45 -35.73
C GLY A 125 25.63 -7.08 -36.41
N ASN A 126 25.65 -7.17 -37.73
CA ASN A 126 24.46 -7.12 -38.57
C ASN A 126 23.56 -5.91 -38.31
N ILE A 127 24.16 -4.71 -38.24
CA ILE A 127 23.43 -3.45 -38.16
C ILE A 127 22.68 -3.27 -39.48
N ARG A 128 21.35 -3.25 -39.43
CA ARG A 128 20.48 -3.01 -40.56
C ARG A 128 19.59 -1.83 -40.28
N THR A 129 19.33 -1.06 -41.32
CA THR A 129 18.31 -0.01 -41.28
C THR A 129 17.26 -0.30 -42.35
N LYS A 130 16.03 0.14 -42.10
CA LYS A 130 14.94 0.08 -43.07
C LYS A 130 14.27 1.43 -43.16
N ASN A 131 13.86 1.78 -44.37
CA ASN A 131 13.14 3.01 -44.70
C ASN A 131 13.97 4.29 -44.49
N LEU A 132 15.31 4.22 -44.58
CA LEU A 132 16.16 5.42 -44.73
C LEU A 132 16.55 5.68 -46.20
N GLY A 133 16.06 4.88 -47.14
CA GLY A 133 16.31 5.08 -48.58
C GLY A 133 17.75 4.74 -48.95
N GLU A 134 18.48 5.66 -49.57
CA GLU A 134 19.89 5.42 -49.95
C GLU A 134 20.83 5.27 -48.75
N TRP A 135 20.47 5.89 -47.61
CA TRP A 135 21.19 5.72 -46.35
C TRP A 135 21.17 4.28 -45.85
N ASP A 136 20.16 3.48 -46.20
CA ASP A 136 20.14 2.06 -45.85
C ASP A 136 21.35 1.33 -46.47
N ARG A 137 21.68 1.65 -47.73
CA ARG A 137 22.85 1.06 -48.40
C ARG A 137 24.15 1.57 -47.81
N LEU A 138 24.22 2.87 -47.48
CA LEU A 138 25.44 3.47 -46.93
C LEU A 138 25.72 2.96 -45.51
N ILE A 139 24.70 2.88 -44.66
CA ILE A 139 24.81 2.37 -43.30
C ILE A 139 25.10 0.88 -43.32
N VAL A 140 24.39 0.07 -44.11
CA VAL A 140 24.59 -1.39 -44.10
C VAL A 140 25.92 -1.81 -44.75
N ASN A 141 26.30 -1.19 -45.88
CA ASN A 141 27.46 -1.66 -46.65
C ASN A 141 28.78 -0.98 -46.25
N ASN A 142 28.75 0.29 -45.84
CA ASN A 142 29.98 1.03 -45.54
C ASN A 142 30.12 1.29 -44.04
N LEU A 143 29.07 1.79 -43.39
CA LEU A 143 29.17 2.22 -42.00
C LEU A 143 29.16 1.03 -41.03
N GLY A 144 28.30 0.04 -41.22
CA GLY A 144 28.15 -1.12 -40.34
C GLY A 144 29.43 -1.96 -40.20
N PRO A 145 30.09 -2.35 -41.32
CA PRO A 145 31.36 -3.08 -41.27
C PRO A 145 32.50 -2.26 -40.65
N PHE A 146 32.42 -0.92 -40.73
CA PHE A 146 33.40 -0.02 -40.12
C PHE A 146 33.12 0.23 -38.63
N SER A 147 31.86 0.40 -38.25
CA SER A 147 31.45 0.76 -36.90
C SER A 147 31.40 -0.44 -35.96
N ALA A 148 31.03 -1.63 -36.44
CA ALA A 148 30.94 -2.83 -35.60
C ALA A 148 32.29 -3.20 -34.94
N PRO A 149 33.44 -3.24 -35.65
CA PRO A 149 34.74 -3.47 -35.01
C PRO A 149 35.11 -2.41 -33.98
N LEU A 150 34.77 -1.15 -34.25
CA LEU A 150 35.07 0.00 -33.39
C LEU A 150 34.23 -0.05 -32.10
N ILE A 151 32.94 -0.37 -32.22
CA ILE A 151 32.04 -0.60 -31.08
C ILE A 151 32.47 -1.83 -30.30
N ASN A 152 32.84 -2.93 -30.96
CA ASN A 152 33.32 -4.13 -30.30
C ASN A 152 34.60 -3.86 -29.51
N HIS A 153 35.56 -3.13 -30.10
CA HIS A 153 36.78 -2.73 -29.40
C HIS A 153 36.47 -1.86 -28.17
N ALA A 154 35.56 -0.89 -28.32
CA ALA A 154 35.10 -0.08 -27.20
C ALA A 154 34.45 -0.93 -26.11
N ILE A 155 33.61 -1.91 -26.45
CA ILE A 155 33.00 -2.84 -25.49
C ILE A 155 34.06 -3.69 -24.79
N GLU A 156 35.06 -4.19 -25.50
CA GLU A 156 36.16 -4.96 -24.90
C GLU A 156 36.98 -4.11 -23.93
N GLU A 157 37.31 -2.88 -24.32
CA GLU A 157 38.01 -1.91 -23.47
C GLU A 157 37.17 -1.57 -22.23
N ILE A 158 35.85 -1.38 -22.44
CA ILE A 158 34.88 -1.18 -21.37
C ILE A 158 34.91 -2.34 -20.38
N LEU A 159 34.74 -3.58 -20.86
CA LEU A 159 34.70 -4.79 -20.03
C LEU A 159 36.04 -5.11 -19.37
N GLY A 160 37.16 -4.75 -20.00
CA GLY A 160 38.51 -4.89 -19.47
C GLY A 160 38.79 -3.93 -18.32
N TYR A 161 38.13 -2.78 -18.34
CA TYR A 161 38.32 -1.71 -17.38
C TYR A 161 37.46 -1.88 -16.11
N ILE A 162 36.33 -2.60 -16.19
CA ILE A 162 35.55 -3.05 -15.02
C ILE A 162 36.38 -4.07 -14.23
N ASN A 163 36.92 -3.62 -13.10
CA ASN A 163 38.04 -4.21 -12.38
C ASN A 163 37.69 -5.50 -11.60
N ALA A 164 37.09 -6.51 -12.25
CA ALA A 164 36.93 -7.86 -11.68
C ALA A 164 38.21 -8.69 -11.85
N THR A 165 38.57 -9.50 -10.85
CA THR A 165 39.87 -10.18 -10.73
C THR A 165 40.04 -11.42 -11.63
N GLY A 166 39.41 -11.49 -12.82
CA GLY A 166 39.43 -12.69 -13.67
C GLY A 166 39.24 -12.47 -15.18
N PRO A 167 39.40 -13.51 -16.02
CA PRO A 167 39.32 -13.40 -17.49
C PRO A 167 37.89 -13.23 -18.03
N ARG A 168 36.88 -13.30 -17.16
CA ARG A 168 35.46 -13.25 -17.51
C ARG A 168 34.80 -12.08 -16.78
N PHE A 169 33.89 -11.42 -17.48
CA PHE A 169 32.98 -10.45 -16.91
C PHE A 169 31.74 -11.17 -16.39
N TYR A 170 31.44 -10.99 -15.11
CA TYR A 170 30.21 -11.49 -14.50
C TYR A 170 29.12 -10.45 -14.70
N ILE A 171 28.00 -10.87 -15.28
CA ILE A 171 26.85 -9.99 -15.43
C ILE A 171 26.26 -9.82 -14.02
N PRO A 172 26.22 -8.60 -13.47
CA PRO A 172 25.65 -8.37 -12.15
C PRO A 172 24.19 -8.78 -12.19
N MET A 173 23.88 -9.89 -11.53
CA MET A 173 22.51 -10.35 -11.33
C MET A 173 22.12 -10.04 -9.89
N MET A 174 21.01 -9.35 -9.72
CA MET A 174 20.39 -9.19 -8.40
C MET A 174 19.85 -10.55 -7.95
N GLU A 175 20.10 -10.89 -6.69
CA GLU A 175 19.70 -12.15 -6.07
C GLU A 175 18.17 -12.31 -6.17
N LEU A 176 17.71 -13.44 -6.72
CA LEU A 176 16.29 -13.71 -6.88
C LEU A 176 15.66 -13.89 -5.50
N ALA A 177 14.62 -13.13 -5.19
CA ALA A 177 13.97 -13.22 -3.90
C ALA A 177 13.02 -14.42 -3.85
N ASP A 178 13.25 -15.35 -2.92
CA ASP A 178 12.34 -16.48 -2.70
C ASP A 178 10.97 -15.98 -2.21
N ALA A 179 9.94 -16.25 -3.02
CA ALA A 179 8.55 -15.92 -2.69
C ALA A 179 7.90 -17.08 -1.93
N HIS A 180 7.89 -17.00 -0.59
CA HIS A 180 7.17 -17.97 0.23
C HIS A 180 5.66 -17.67 0.25
N THR A 181 4.86 -18.54 -0.36
CA THR A 181 3.39 -18.42 -0.43
C THR A 181 2.66 -19.18 0.66
N VAL A 182 3.33 -20.15 1.29
CA VAL A 182 2.77 -21.00 2.35
C VAL A 182 3.73 -20.96 3.55
N PRO A 183 3.21 -20.85 4.80
CA PRO A 183 4.04 -20.90 5.99
C PRO A 183 4.72 -22.26 6.14
N SER A 184 5.78 -22.31 6.95
CA SER A 184 6.45 -23.56 7.27
C SER A 184 5.49 -24.57 7.92
N THR A 185 5.62 -25.85 7.54
CA THR A 185 4.80 -26.94 8.10
C THR A 185 4.79 -27.00 9.63
N PRO A 186 5.90 -26.81 10.38
CA PRO A 186 5.84 -26.81 11.84
C PRO A 186 5.02 -25.64 12.39
N LEU A 187 5.09 -24.46 11.78
CA LEU A 187 4.31 -23.30 12.20
C LEU A 187 2.82 -23.54 11.97
N LEU A 188 2.44 -24.10 10.82
CA LEU A 188 1.06 -24.44 10.50
C LEU A 188 0.48 -25.45 11.50
N VAL A 189 1.22 -26.54 11.79
CA VAL A 189 0.81 -27.56 12.78
C VAL A 189 0.64 -26.94 14.18
N CYS A 190 1.60 -26.11 14.61
CA CYS A 190 1.53 -25.42 15.90
C CYS A 190 0.28 -24.54 16.00
N MET A 191 0.00 -23.76 14.94
CA MET A 191 -1.18 -22.89 14.90
C MET A 191 -2.49 -23.68 14.98
N ILE A 192 -2.61 -24.80 14.27
CA ILE A 192 -3.81 -25.67 14.36
C ILE A 192 -3.98 -26.21 15.78
N ILE A 193 -2.91 -26.69 16.40
CA ILE A 193 -2.94 -27.21 17.78
C ILE A 193 -3.42 -26.12 18.75
N VAL A 194 -2.88 -24.90 18.64
CA VAL A 194 -3.29 -23.77 19.49
C VAL A 194 -4.78 -23.45 19.31
N VAL A 195 -5.29 -23.40 18.08
CA VAL A 195 -6.71 -23.14 17.80
C VAL A 195 -7.60 -24.22 18.42
N VAL A 196 -7.24 -25.50 18.28
CA VAL A 196 -8.00 -26.62 18.88
C VAL A 196 -8.02 -26.51 20.42
N ILE A 197 -6.88 -26.22 21.03
CA ILE A 197 -6.76 -26.04 22.49
C ILE A 197 -7.63 -24.86 22.96
N LEU A 198 -7.59 -23.72 22.26
CA LEU A 198 -8.39 -22.55 22.61
C LEU A 198 -9.90 -22.83 22.52
N ILE A 199 -10.35 -23.53 21.48
CA ILE A 199 -11.76 -23.89 21.32
C ILE A 199 -12.19 -24.88 22.41
N ALA A 200 -11.44 -25.96 22.62
CA ALA A 200 -11.74 -26.96 23.65
C ALA A 200 -11.73 -26.34 25.06
N GLY A 201 -10.72 -25.53 25.36
CA GLY A 201 -10.62 -24.78 26.61
C GLY A 201 -11.80 -23.83 26.81
N THR A 202 -12.27 -23.18 25.75
CA THR A 202 -13.46 -22.30 25.82
C THR A 202 -14.73 -23.08 26.13
N VAL A 203 -14.92 -24.27 25.54
CA VAL A 203 -16.06 -25.15 25.86
C VAL A 203 -16.05 -25.52 27.34
N VAL A 204 -14.93 -26.06 27.83
CA VAL A 204 -14.78 -26.47 29.23
C VAL A 204 -15.00 -25.30 30.18
N TYR A 205 -14.35 -24.17 29.90
CA TYR A 205 -14.48 -22.94 30.71
C TYR A 205 -15.92 -22.41 30.73
N THR A 206 -16.60 -22.43 29.59
CA THR A 206 -17.99 -21.97 29.47
C THR A 206 -18.95 -22.85 30.26
N ILE A 207 -18.79 -24.18 30.19
CA ILE A 207 -19.60 -25.14 30.96
C ILE A 207 -19.37 -24.96 32.46
N TRP A 208 -18.10 -24.94 32.88
CA TRP A 208 -17.72 -24.75 34.29
C TRP A 208 -18.28 -23.43 34.85
N ARG A 209 -18.18 -22.35 34.07
CA ARG A 209 -18.67 -21.05 34.48
C ARG A 209 -20.20 -20.99 34.54
N TYR A 210 -20.89 -21.59 33.57
CA TYR A 210 -22.35 -21.65 33.55
C TYR A 210 -22.91 -22.32 34.81
N GLN A 211 -22.22 -23.34 35.34
CA GLN A 211 -22.59 -24.00 36.59
C GLN A 211 -22.42 -23.09 37.81
N ARG A 212 -21.46 -22.15 37.81
CA ARG A 212 -21.20 -21.24 38.93
C ARG A 212 -22.04 -19.96 38.91
N THR A 213 -22.23 -19.37 37.74
CA THR A 213 -22.92 -18.08 37.58
C THR A 213 -23.85 -18.14 36.37
N SER A 214 -25.16 -18.26 36.61
CA SER A 214 -26.14 -18.21 35.53
C SER A 214 -26.38 -16.78 35.06
N VAL A 215 -26.35 -16.57 33.75
CA VAL A 215 -26.70 -15.30 33.13
C VAL A 215 -28.22 -15.30 32.89
N THR A 216 -28.91 -14.26 33.32
CA THR A 216 -30.37 -14.11 33.18
C THR A 216 -30.73 -13.18 32.02
N THR A 217 -31.90 -13.40 31.42
CA THR A 217 -32.51 -12.49 30.45
C THR A 217 -33.12 -11.28 31.17
N LYS A 218 -33.61 -10.28 30.41
CA LYS A 218 -34.35 -9.14 30.95
C LYS A 218 -35.59 -9.52 31.76
N GLU A 219 -36.15 -10.69 31.49
CA GLU A 219 -37.35 -11.24 32.15
C GLU A 219 -36.99 -12.07 33.39
N GLY A 220 -35.69 -12.15 33.74
CA GLY A 220 -35.21 -12.94 34.89
C GLY A 220 -35.02 -14.44 34.59
N VAL A 221 -35.33 -14.90 33.37
CA VAL A 221 -35.17 -16.31 32.97
C VAL A 221 -33.70 -16.62 32.70
N ASN A 222 -33.21 -17.77 33.18
CA ASN A 222 -31.85 -18.23 32.90
C ASN A 222 -31.66 -18.47 31.38
N VAL A 223 -30.59 -17.91 30.82
CA VAL A 223 -30.24 -18.12 29.41
C VAL A 223 -29.83 -19.57 29.19
N SER A 224 -30.30 -20.21 28.11
CA SER A 224 -29.97 -21.61 27.82
C SER A 224 -28.47 -21.83 27.59
N LEU A 225 -27.91 -22.91 28.16
CA LEU A 225 -26.50 -23.28 27.96
C LEU A 225 -26.11 -23.37 26.49
N LYS A 226 -27.00 -23.87 25.63
CA LYS A 226 -26.76 -23.96 24.17
C LYS A 226 -26.47 -22.59 23.56
N ARG A 227 -27.23 -21.56 23.92
CA ARG A 227 -27.02 -20.20 23.43
C ARG A 227 -25.71 -19.61 23.94
N VAL A 228 -25.42 -19.79 25.23
CA VAL A 228 -24.14 -19.38 25.86
C VAL A 228 -22.95 -19.97 25.10
N LEU A 229 -22.98 -21.28 24.87
CA LEU A 229 -21.89 -22.02 24.23
C LEU A 229 -21.72 -21.63 22.76
N ILE A 230 -22.80 -21.44 22.00
CA ILE A 230 -22.73 -20.98 20.61
C ILE A 230 -22.14 -19.57 20.53
N GLU A 231 -22.62 -18.62 21.36
CA GLU A 231 -22.13 -17.24 21.34
C GLU A 231 -20.64 -17.14 21.70
N ASP A 232 -20.18 -17.91 22.68
CA ASP A 232 -18.79 -17.90 23.16
C ASP A 232 -17.85 -18.66 22.20
N LEU A 233 -18.30 -19.80 21.64
CA LEU A 233 -17.56 -20.52 20.59
C LEU A 233 -17.43 -19.72 19.30
N LEU A 234 -18.49 -19.02 18.89
CA LEU A 234 -18.43 -18.18 17.69
C LEU A 234 -17.45 -17.02 17.90
N LEU A 235 -17.45 -16.38 19.08
CA LEU A 235 -16.50 -15.33 19.40
C LEU A 235 -15.05 -15.86 19.39
N MET A 236 -14.78 -16.97 20.09
CA MET A 236 -13.45 -17.56 20.13
C MET A 236 -12.99 -18.04 18.75
N GLY A 237 -13.86 -18.70 17.99
CA GLY A 237 -13.55 -19.19 16.64
C GLY A 237 -13.20 -18.04 15.70
N MET A 238 -13.93 -16.93 15.75
CA MET A 238 -13.63 -15.74 14.95
C MET A 238 -12.31 -15.08 15.39
N CYS A 239 -12.03 -14.99 16.70
CA CYS A 239 -10.73 -14.52 17.20
C CYS A 239 -9.57 -15.41 16.76
N ALA A 240 -9.73 -16.74 16.87
CA ALA A 240 -8.73 -17.73 16.50
C ALA A 240 -8.44 -17.72 15.00
N LEU A 241 -9.49 -17.64 14.17
CA LEU A 241 -9.36 -17.50 12.71
C LEU A 241 -8.64 -16.20 12.33
N THR A 242 -8.94 -15.10 13.02
CA THR A 242 -8.27 -13.81 12.80
C THR A 242 -6.78 -13.88 13.18
N ALA A 243 -6.45 -14.46 14.34
CA ALA A 243 -5.07 -14.65 14.76
C ALA A 243 -4.30 -15.57 13.81
N PHE A 244 -4.96 -16.62 13.32
CA PHE A 244 -4.43 -17.52 12.31
C PHE A 244 -4.08 -16.80 11.02
N GLY A 245 -5.00 -16.00 10.47
CA GLY A 245 -4.76 -15.27 9.23
C GLY A 245 -3.66 -14.20 9.35
N PHE A 246 -3.53 -13.52 10.50
CA PHE A 246 -2.39 -12.63 10.74
C PHE A 246 -1.07 -13.39 10.84
N ALA A 247 -1.02 -14.51 11.55
CA ALA A 247 0.19 -15.33 11.62
C ALA A 247 0.57 -15.92 10.26
N TRP A 248 -0.41 -16.35 9.46
CA TRP A 248 -0.21 -16.80 8.08
C TRP A 248 0.42 -15.70 7.23
N SER A 249 -0.17 -14.50 7.26
CA SER A 249 0.35 -13.35 6.53
C SER A 249 1.77 -12.97 6.96
N ASN A 250 2.04 -12.93 8.27
CA ASN A 250 3.36 -12.59 8.79
C ASN A 250 4.45 -13.61 8.40
N ALA A 251 4.06 -14.86 8.16
CA ALA A 251 4.96 -15.94 7.75
C ALA A 251 5.07 -16.08 6.21
N THR A 252 4.34 -15.29 5.42
CA THR A 252 4.30 -15.38 3.96
C THR A 252 4.66 -14.05 3.31
N THR A 253 4.98 -14.10 2.02
CA THR A 253 5.31 -12.91 1.23
C THR A 253 4.01 -12.20 0.84
N ALA A 254 3.96 -10.88 1.04
CA ALA A 254 2.81 -10.04 0.74
C ALA A 254 2.83 -9.50 -0.69
N ALA A 255 3.98 -9.03 -1.16
CA ALA A 255 4.15 -8.51 -2.52
C ALA A 255 5.54 -8.85 -3.07
N THR A 256 5.67 -8.96 -4.39
CA THR A 256 6.96 -9.07 -5.07
C THR A 256 7.05 -8.05 -6.19
N LEU A 257 8.26 -7.52 -6.42
CA LEU A 257 8.53 -6.72 -7.61
C LEU A 257 8.96 -7.68 -8.73
N THR A 258 8.18 -7.77 -9.80
CA THR A 258 8.54 -8.54 -10.99
C THR A 258 8.99 -7.62 -12.09
N VAL A 259 10.09 -7.97 -12.75
CA VAL A 259 10.56 -7.27 -13.95
C VAL A 259 10.40 -8.20 -15.14
N GLY A 260 9.85 -7.68 -16.23
CA GLY A 260 9.57 -8.46 -17.45
C GLY A 260 8.61 -9.64 -17.24
N GLY A 261 7.84 -9.64 -16.14
CA GLY A 261 6.84 -10.65 -15.80
C GLY A 261 7.37 -12.01 -15.36
N GLU A 262 8.68 -12.17 -15.19
CA GLU A 262 9.30 -13.49 -14.89
C GLU A 262 10.35 -13.44 -13.77
N MET A 263 11.08 -12.34 -13.62
CA MET A 263 12.10 -12.24 -12.57
C MET A 263 11.55 -11.52 -11.35
N HIS A 264 11.46 -12.22 -10.23
CA HIS A 264 11.13 -11.66 -8.92
C HIS A 264 12.38 -11.00 -8.33
N PHE A 265 12.45 -9.67 -8.44
CA PHE A 265 13.58 -8.88 -7.95
C PHE A 265 13.58 -8.77 -6.43
N MET A 266 12.40 -8.61 -5.83
CA MET A 266 12.28 -8.36 -4.40
C MET A 266 11.01 -9.02 -3.87
N SER A 267 11.09 -9.60 -2.68
CA SER A 267 9.95 -10.13 -1.94
C SER A 267 9.77 -9.32 -0.66
N PHE A 268 8.54 -8.86 -0.44
CA PHE A 268 8.16 -8.04 0.70
C PHE A 268 7.27 -8.86 1.61
N SER A 269 7.81 -9.34 2.73
CA SER A 269 7.00 -9.81 3.86
C SER A 269 6.83 -8.67 4.87
N LEU A 270 5.81 -8.72 5.73
CA LEU A 270 5.60 -7.67 6.74
C LEU A 270 6.82 -7.52 7.66
N MET A 271 7.38 -8.66 8.11
CA MET A 271 8.52 -8.69 9.02
C MET A 271 9.80 -8.19 8.34
N GLU A 272 10.08 -8.68 7.12
CA GLU A 272 11.29 -8.25 6.41
C GLU A 272 11.19 -6.79 6.00
N THR A 273 10.01 -6.33 5.57
CA THR A 273 9.77 -4.91 5.25
C THR A 273 10.01 -4.02 6.46
N THR A 274 9.53 -4.41 7.64
CA THR A 274 9.77 -3.67 8.89
C THR A 274 11.26 -3.60 9.23
N LYS A 275 11.97 -4.72 9.11
CA LYS A 275 13.41 -4.82 9.38
C LYS A 275 14.21 -3.98 8.38
N ASN A 276 13.87 -4.06 7.10
CA ASN A 276 14.48 -3.27 6.03
C ASN A 276 14.22 -1.78 6.23
N MET A 277 13.01 -1.37 6.60
CA MET A 277 12.70 0.03 6.94
C MET A 277 13.51 0.51 8.15
N PHE A 278 13.71 -0.34 9.15
CA PHE A 278 14.53 0.00 10.31
C PHE A 278 16.01 0.16 9.93
N GLN A 279 16.53 -0.72 9.07
CA GLN A 279 17.90 -0.64 8.55
C GLN A 279 18.11 0.54 7.60
N ALA A 280 17.08 0.94 6.86
CA ALA A 280 17.03 2.11 5.99
C ALA A 280 17.02 3.46 6.74
N GLY A 281 17.00 3.45 8.08
CA GLY A 281 16.89 4.67 8.89
C GLY A 281 15.46 5.24 8.97
N VAL A 282 14.48 4.52 8.42
CA VAL A 282 13.06 4.91 8.37
C VAL A 282 12.33 4.47 9.65
N TYR A 283 12.89 4.84 10.81
CA TYR A 283 12.49 4.30 12.10
C TYR A 283 11.02 4.57 12.47
N ALA A 284 10.54 5.79 12.22
CA ALA A 284 9.20 6.21 12.64
C ALA A 284 8.10 5.34 12.03
N PHE A 285 8.24 5.00 10.75
CA PHE A 285 7.25 4.19 10.05
C PHE A 285 7.44 2.71 10.24
N GLY A 286 8.69 2.22 10.30
CA GLY A 286 8.96 0.84 10.70
C GLY A 286 8.33 0.51 12.07
N ILE A 287 8.48 1.40 13.06
CA ILE A 287 7.83 1.25 14.38
C ILE A 287 6.31 1.25 14.25
N LEU A 288 5.76 2.16 13.44
CA LEU A 288 4.33 2.32 13.28
C LEU A 288 3.68 1.11 12.58
N VAL A 289 4.29 0.58 11.52
CA VAL A 289 3.88 -0.65 10.83
C VAL A 289 4.00 -1.85 11.78
N PHE A 290 5.13 -2.00 12.47
CA PHE A 290 5.32 -3.05 13.46
C PHE A 290 4.26 -3.02 14.57
N LEU A 291 3.98 -1.83 15.10
CA LEU A 291 3.02 -1.65 16.18
C LEU A 291 1.60 -1.97 15.70
N PHE A 292 1.14 -1.39 14.58
CA PHE A 292 -0.27 -1.49 14.16
C PHE A 292 -0.63 -2.77 13.39
N SER A 293 0.35 -3.40 12.75
CA SER A 293 0.15 -4.60 11.93
C SER A 293 0.74 -5.86 12.55
N GLY A 294 1.84 -5.72 13.28
CA GLY A 294 2.44 -6.81 14.03
C GLY A 294 1.79 -6.99 15.40
N VAL A 295 1.91 -6.01 16.29
CA VAL A 295 1.60 -6.20 17.72
C VAL A 295 0.12 -5.94 18.07
N TYR A 296 -0.43 -4.82 17.58
CA TYR A 296 -1.75 -4.33 17.93
C TYR A 296 -2.89 -5.32 17.65
N PRO A 297 -2.92 -6.05 16.52
CA PRO A 297 -4.01 -6.99 16.24
C PRO A 297 -4.10 -8.09 17.29
N TYR A 298 -2.98 -8.61 17.77
CA TYR A 298 -2.97 -9.63 18.83
C TYR A 298 -3.38 -9.06 20.19
N ILE A 299 -2.90 -7.87 20.56
CA ILE A 299 -3.34 -7.18 21.78
C ILE A 299 -4.86 -6.95 21.75
N LYS A 300 -5.40 -6.53 20.60
CA LYS A 300 -6.84 -6.33 20.40
C LYS A 300 -7.62 -7.62 20.61
N LEU A 301 -7.20 -8.73 19.99
CA LEU A 301 -7.86 -10.03 20.15
C LEU A 301 -7.82 -10.53 21.60
N ALA A 302 -6.67 -10.41 22.26
CA ALA A 302 -6.51 -10.76 23.68
C ALA A 302 -7.42 -9.90 24.58
N ALA A 303 -7.49 -8.59 24.34
CA ALA A 303 -8.35 -7.68 25.08
C ALA A 303 -9.85 -8.00 24.88
N ILE A 304 -10.24 -8.39 23.67
CA ILE A 304 -11.61 -8.85 23.38
C ILE A 304 -11.92 -10.08 24.24
N ILE A 305 -11.09 -11.13 24.17
CA ILE A 305 -11.28 -12.38 24.94
C ILE A 305 -11.31 -12.10 26.45
N LEU A 306 -10.39 -11.27 26.94
CA LEU A 306 -10.32 -10.90 28.36
C LEU A 306 -11.57 -10.14 28.82
N CYS A 307 -12.02 -9.13 28.08
CA CYS A 307 -13.17 -8.33 28.48
C CYS A 307 -14.50 -9.08 28.39
N THR A 308 -14.65 -9.99 27.41
CA THR A 308 -15.91 -10.69 27.13
C THR A 308 -15.97 -12.05 27.82
N LEU A 309 -15.09 -12.98 27.48
CA LEU A 309 -15.14 -14.36 27.95
C LEU A 309 -14.67 -14.47 29.40
N ILE A 310 -13.63 -13.74 29.79
CA ILE A 310 -13.09 -13.82 31.16
C ILE A 310 -13.84 -12.86 32.09
N LEU A 311 -13.87 -11.57 31.80
CA LEU A 311 -14.46 -10.56 32.69
C LEU A 311 -15.99 -10.43 32.57
N GLN A 312 -16.61 -10.86 31.46
CA GLN A 312 -18.06 -10.66 31.18
C GLN A 312 -18.52 -9.20 31.31
N LYS A 313 -17.64 -8.25 30.98
CA LYS A 313 -17.94 -6.82 31.01
C LYS A 313 -17.78 -6.22 29.61
N PRO A 314 -18.70 -6.52 28.67
CA PRO A 314 -18.62 -6.04 27.29
C PRO A 314 -18.74 -4.51 27.20
N ASP A 315 -19.30 -3.86 28.23
CA ASP A 315 -19.46 -2.41 28.28
C ASP A 315 -18.21 -1.65 28.78
N LEU A 316 -17.09 -2.34 29.06
CA LEU A 316 -15.84 -1.69 29.44
C LEU A 316 -15.43 -0.64 28.40
N VAL A 317 -15.00 0.53 28.89
CA VAL A 317 -14.51 1.62 28.03
C VAL A 317 -13.29 1.14 27.22
N LEU A 318 -12.44 0.31 27.82
CA LEU A 318 -11.27 -0.30 27.17
C LEU A 318 -11.66 -1.01 25.86
N LEU A 319 -12.68 -1.88 25.88
CA LEU A 319 -13.11 -2.62 24.70
C LEU A 319 -13.63 -1.68 23.60
N ARG A 320 -14.35 -0.63 23.99
CA ARG A 320 -14.88 0.38 23.05
C ARG A 320 -13.79 1.25 22.41
N VAL A 321 -12.71 1.52 23.15
CA VAL A 321 -11.55 2.27 22.66
C VAL A 321 -10.76 1.39 21.70
N ILE A 322 -10.41 0.17 22.12
CA ILE A 322 -9.65 -0.79 21.29
C ILE A 322 -10.38 -1.11 19.97
N ASP A 323 -11.70 -1.28 20.01
CA ASP A 323 -12.50 -1.49 18.81
C ASP A 323 -12.45 -0.29 17.86
N TYR A 324 -12.51 0.94 18.40
CA TYR A 324 -12.45 2.16 17.60
C TYR A 324 -11.07 2.40 16.96
N PHE A 325 -9.98 2.14 17.70
CA PHE A 325 -8.62 2.19 17.15
C PHE A 325 -8.32 1.01 16.19
N GLY A 326 -9.19 0.01 16.13
CA GLY A 326 -9.09 -1.14 15.23
C GLY A 326 -8.95 -0.80 13.75
N LYS A 327 -9.43 0.36 13.31
CA LYS A 327 -9.30 0.84 11.93
C LYS A 327 -7.86 1.11 11.49
N PHE A 328 -6.96 1.42 12.43
CA PHE A 328 -5.54 1.67 12.12
C PHE A 328 -4.79 0.40 11.70
N SER A 329 -5.38 -0.79 11.87
CA SER A 329 -4.82 -2.01 11.30
C SER A 329 -4.83 -2.03 9.76
N PHE A 330 -5.60 -1.14 9.09
CA PHE A 330 -5.51 -0.97 7.63
C PHE A 330 -4.29 -0.16 7.17
N LEU A 331 -3.56 0.47 8.09
CA LEU A 331 -2.49 1.40 7.75
C LEU A 331 -1.44 0.75 6.85
N ASP A 332 -0.97 -0.44 7.21
CA ASP A 332 0.01 -1.17 6.41
C ASP A 332 -0.54 -1.58 5.05
N SER A 333 -1.80 -2.02 4.97
CA SER A 333 -2.40 -2.36 3.67
C SER A 333 -2.47 -1.16 2.74
N TYR A 334 -2.77 0.02 3.28
CA TYR A 334 -2.78 1.27 2.52
C TYR A 334 -1.36 1.72 2.16
N ALA A 335 -0.41 1.59 3.07
CA ALA A 335 0.96 2.01 2.80
C ALA A 335 1.65 1.11 1.77
N MET A 336 1.44 -0.21 1.84
CA MET A 336 1.93 -1.16 0.85
C MET A 336 1.37 -0.85 -0.53
N LEU A 337 0.10 -0.47 -0.64
CA LEU A 337 -0.50 -0.07 -1.91
C LEU A 337 0.11 1.23 -2.46
N ILE A 338 0.25 2.25 -1.63
CA ILE A 338 0.83 3.54 -2.05
C ILE A 338 2.27 3.34 -2.51
N MET A 339 3.02 2.51 -1.78
CA MET A 339 4.38 2.12 -2.16
C MET A 339 4.39 1.30 -3.46
N ALA A 340 3.49 0.33 -3.61
CA ALA A 340 3.38 -0.48 -4.83
C ALA A 340 3.07 0.39 -6.05
N ALA A 341 2.15 1.33 -5.92
CA ALA A 341 1.82 2.28 -6.97
C ALA A 341 3.01 3.19 -7.35
N GLY A 342 3.82 3.59 -6.35
CA GLY A 342 5.03 4.39 -6.58
C GLY A 342 6.25 3.61 -7.07
N LEU A 343 6.19 2.27 -7.12
CA LEU A 343 7.26 1.40 -7.64
C LEU A 343 6.94 0.80 -9.01
N GLN A 344 5.69 0.92 -9.47
CA GLN A 344 5.28 0.41 -10.77
C GLN A 344 5.81 1.32 -11.88
N ILE A 345 6.58 0.74 -12.80
CA ILE A 345 7.00 1.38 -14.05
C ILE A 345 6.35 0.59 -15.17
N GLU A 346 5.41 1.22 -15.89
CA GLU A 346 4.65 0.56 -16.95
C GLU A 346 5.58 -0.16 -17.94
N GLY A 347 5.37 -1.47 -18.12
CA GLY A 347 6.11 -2.30 -19.06
C GLY A 347 7.49 -2.78 -18.60
N ILE A 348 8.03 -2.24 -17.51
CA ILE A 348 9.36 -2.61 -17.00
C ILE A 348 9.26 -3.36 -15.67
N ALA A 349 8.67 -2.73 -14.66
CA ALA A 349 8.62 -3.21 -13.29
C ALA A 349 7.17 -3.22 -12.78
N GLU A 350 6.63 -4.40 -12.53
CA GLU A 350 5.25 -4.62 -12.10
C GLU A 350 5.26 -5.19 -10.67
N VAL A 351 4.49 -4.60 -9.77
CA VAL A 351 4.34 -5.14 -8.40
C VAL A 351 3.23 -6.17 -8.39
N GLU A 352 3.58 -7.42 -8.13
CA GLU A 352 2.65 -8.54 -8.00
C GLU A 352 2.24 -8.72 -6.53
N ILE A 353 0.93 -8.73 -6.27
CA ILE A 353 0.37 -8.90 -4.93
C ILE A 353 0.09 -10.38 -4.68
N LEU A 354 0.73 -10.96 -3.67
CA LEU A 354 0.69 -12.38 -3.34
C LEU A 354 -0.41 -12.74 -2.33
N PRO A 355 -0.74 -14.04 -2.17
CA PRO A 355 -1.75 -14.52 -1.20
C PRO A 355 -1.56 -14.04 0.24
N GLY A 356 -0.32 -13.81 0.68
CA GLY A 356 -0.02 -13.33 2.03
C GLY A 356 -0.64 -11.96 2.34
N PHE A 357 -0.73 -11.08 1.35
CA PHE A 357 -1.41 -9.79 1.50
C PHE A 357 -2.92 -9.93 1.63
N TYR A 358 -3.55 -10.78 0.81
CA TYR A 358 -4.99 -11.00 0.90
C TYR A 358 -5.37 -11.64 2.23
N ALA A 359 -4.53 -12.54 2.76
CA ALA A 359 -4.69 -13.09 4.10
C ALA A 359 -4.61 -11.98 5.17
N PHE A 360 -3.67 -11.04 5.04
CA PHE A 360 -3.55 -9.87 5.93
C PHE A 360 -4.81 -9.01 5.91
N LEU A 361 -5.23 -8.59 4.72
CA LEU A 361 -6.34 -7.66 4.53
C LEU A 361 -7.66 -8.29 4.97
N SER A 362 -7.88 -9.56 4.65
CA SER A 362 -9.04 -10.34 5.12
C SER A 362 -9.05 -10.46 6.64
N SER A 363 -7.89 -10.72 7.25
CA SER A 363 -7.76 -10.80 8.72
C SER A 363 -8.02 -9.45 9.39
N THR A 364 -7.65 -8.35 8.74
CA THR A 364 -7.95 -6.99 9.22
C THR A 364 -9.44 -6.69 9.18
N ILE A 365 -10.13 -7.00 8.08
CA ILE A 365 -11.60 -6.89 7.98
C ILE A 365 -12.27 -7.78 9.04
N LEU A 366 -11.81 -9.02 9.18
CA LEU A 366 -12.32 -9.96 10.17
C LEU A 366 -12.12 -9.43 11.59
N SER A 367 -10.96 -8.86 11.91
CA SER A 367 -10.65 -8.24 13.21
C SER A 367 -11.61 -7.11 13.55
N ILE A 368 -12.04 -6.30 12.59
CA ILE A 368 -13.04 -5.25 12.80
C ILE A 368 -14.43 -5.85 13.03
N LEU A 369 -14.81 -6.89 12.30
CA LEU A 369 -16.04 -7.65 12.55
C LEU A 369 -16.03 -8.28 13.96
N VAL A 370 -14.91 -8.89 14.35
CA VAL A 370 -14.69 -9.51 15.66
C VAL A 370 -14.71 -8.48 16.79
N GLY A 371 -14.30 -7.23 16.57
CA GLY A 371 -14.43 -6.16 17.56
C GLY A 371 -15.87 -5.66 17.73
N ASN A 372 -16.60 -5.54 16.61
CA ASN A 372 -17.98 -5.09 16.60
C ASN A 372 -18.97 -6.14 17.14
N TYR A 373 -18.73 -7.42 16.92
CA TYR A 373 -19.61 -8.51 17.39
C TYR A 373 -19.83 -8.49 18.92
N PRO A 374 -18.78 -8.45 19.77
CA PRO A 374 -18.92 -8.42 21.21
C PRO A 374 -19.49 -7.12 21.78
N THR A 375 -19.39 -6.00 21.06
CA THR A 375 -19.97 -4.72 21.47
C THR A 375 -21.44 -4.58 21.05
N THR A 376 -21.87 -5.23 19.96
CA THR A 376 -23.22 -5.07 19.39
C THR A 376 -24.14 -6.27 19.59
N VAL A 377 -23.65 -7.49 19.35
CA VAL A 377 -24.48 -8.72 19.28
C VAL A 377 -24.31 -9.65 20.48
N TRP A 378 -23.08 -9.92 20.91
CA TRP A 378 -22.80 -10.90 21.97
C TRP A 378 -23.54 -10.58 23.28
N ARG A 379 -24.27 -11.54 23.86
CA ARG A 379 -25.05 -11.36 25.10
C ARG A 379 -26.05 -10.21 25.06
N ARG A 380 -26.55 -9.86 23.87
CA ARG A 380 -27.63 -8.88 23.75
C ARG A 380 -28.89 -9.37 24.50
N ASN A 381 -29.54 -8.44 25.20
CA ASN A 381 -30.73 -8.67 26.04
C ASN A 381 -30.51 -9.55 27.29
N THR A 382 -29.28 -9.64 27.77
CA THR A 382 -28.96 -10.34 29.03
C THR A 382 -28.58 -9.38 30.14
N SER A 383 -28.59 -9.85 31.39
CA SER A 383 -28.23 -9.09 32.60
C SER A 383 -26.86 -8.44 32.53
N LEU A 384 -25.92 -9.00 31.75
CA LEU A 384 -24.56 -8.47 31.55
C LEU A 384 -24.51 -7.11 30.84
N ARG A 385 -25.55 -6.74 30.09
CA ARG A 385 -25.65 -5.45 29.37
C ARG A 385 -26.76 -4.54 29.92
N VAL A 386 -27.50 -4.98 30.93
CA VAL A 386 -28.53 -4.15 31.55
C VAL A 386 -27.84 -3.18 32.50
N ASN A 387 -27.65 -1.96 32.00
CA ASN A 387 -27.12 -0.86 32.79
C ASN A 387 -28.08 -0.58 33.97
N SER A 388 -27.55 -0.65 35.19
CA SER A 388 -28.20 -0.38 36.49
C SER A 388 -28.79 1.04 36.63
N LYS A 389 -28.85 1.83 35.54
CA LYS A 389 -29.33 3.22 35.51
C LYS A 389 -30.86 3.37 35.53
N LYS A 390 -31.62 2.28 35.63
CA LYS A 390 -33.04 2.29 36.01
C LYS A 390 -33.24 1.59 37.37
N LYS A 391 -32.58 2.08 38.40
CA LYS A 391 -33.09 1.98 39.78
C LYS A 391 -33.42 3.39 40.25
N GLY A 392 -34.54 3.93 39.77
CA GLY A 392 -35.34 4.80 40.63
C GLY A 392 -36.08 3.88 41.63
N PRO A 393 -36.38 4.35 42.85
CA PRO A 393 -37.18 3.55 43.78
C PRO A 393 -38.51 3.24 43.11
N PHE A 394 -38.82 1.95 42.99
CA PHE A 394 -40.18 1.52 42.70
C PHE A 394 -40.92 1.64 44.03
N ASP A 395 -41.56 2.78 44.29
CA ASP A 395 -42.59 2.86 45.32
C ASP A 395 -43.83 2.13 44.77
N PRO A 396 -44.28 1.03 45.40
CA PRO A 396 -45.46 0.29 44.93
C PRO A 396 -46.78 1.00 45.23
N GLU A 397 -46.77 2.16 45.87
CA GLU A 397 -47.96 2.80 46.44
C GLU A 397 -48.03 4.27 46.03
N THR A 398 -48.38 4.53 44.77
CA THR A 398 -49.07 5.78 44.43
C THR A 398 -49.88 5.56 43.16
N PRO A 399 -51.22 5.51 43.24
CA PRO A 399 -52.04 5.54 42.05
C PRO A 399 -51.86 6.93 41.42
N VAL A 400 -51.05 7.01 40.37
CA VAL A 400 -50.96 8.21 39.54
C VAL A 400 -52.31 8.36 38.84
N LEU A 401 -53.17 9.21 39.41
CA LEU A 401 -54.27 9.83 38.69
C LEU A 401 -53.68 10.60 37.52
N VAL A 402 -53.65 9.97 36.35
CA VAL A 402 -53.38 10.63 35.08
C VAL A 402 -54.60 11.50 34.77
N VAL A 403 -54.55 12.75 35.22
CA VAL A 403 -55.38 13.80 34.64
C VAL A 403 -54.76 14.11 33.27
N GLU A 404 -55.31 13.54 32.20
CA GLU A 404 -54.99 13.91 30.83
C GLU A 404 -55.50 15.33 30.58
N GLY A 405 -54.66 16.33 30.84
CA GLY A 405 -54.86 17.69 30.35
C GLY A 405 -54.52 17.74 28.85
N GLU A 406 -55.53 17.97 28.01
CA GLU A 406 -55.42 18.13 26.55
C GLU A 406 -54.41 19.22 26.10
N GLY A 407 -54.03 20.14 27.00
CA GLY A 407 -53.05 21.21 26.75
C GLY A 407 -51.58 20.77 26.71
N ASP A 408 -51.16 19.82 27.55
CA ASP A 408 -49.75 19.40 27.63
C ASP A 408 -49.31 18.56 26.40
N ASN A 409 -50.27 17.89 25.77
CA ASN A 409 -50.03 17.04 24.61
C ASN A 409 -49.64 17.87 23.36
N GLN A 410 -50.08 19.13 23.28
CA GLN A 410 -49.78 20.03 22.17
C GLN A 410 -48.39 20.67 22.30
N GLU A 411 -47.96 21.01 23.52
CA GLU A 411 -46.63 21.56 23.78
C GLU A 411 -45.53 20.49 23.63
N ILE A 412 -45.80 19.26 24.08
CA ILE A 412 -44.93 18.10 23.87
C ILE A 412 -44.81 17.78 22.38
N LYS A 413 -45.91 17.83 21.61
CA LYS A 413 -45.87 17.66 20.14
C LYS A 413 -45.02 18.75 19.46
N ARG A 414 -45.18 20.03 19.82
CA ARG A 414 -44.37 21.14 19.27
C ARG A 414 -42.88 21.00 19.59
N LYS A 415 -42.52 20.64 20.82
CA LYS A 415 -41.12 20.38 21.23
C LYS A 415 -40.53 19.15 20.54
N LYS A 416 -41.35 18.12 20.26
CA LYS A 416 -40.90 16.91 19.57
C LYS A 416 -40.64 17.17 18.09
N ASP A 417 -41.48 17.98 17.44
CA ASP A 417 -41.35 18.34 16.01
C ASP A 417 -40.14 19.26 15.74
N THR A 418 -39.93 20.29 16.58
CA THR A 418 -38.73 21.15 16.49
C THR A 418 -37.43 20.38 16.71
N ASN A 419 -37.40 19.45 17.67
CA ASN A 419 -36.25 18.57 17.90
C ASN A 419 -36.04 17.53 16.80
N TRP A 420 -37.08 17.15 16.06
CA TRP A 420 -36.96 16.25 14.91
C TRP A 420 -36.38 17.00 13.71
N LYS A 421 -36.90 18.19 13.38
CA LYS A 421 -36.38 19.06 12.30
C LYS A 421 -34.91 19.41 12.51
N ARG A 422 -34.52 19.79 13.74
CA ARG A 422 -33.12 20.06 14.10
C ARG A 422 -32.21 18.84 13.90
N ARG A 423 -32.68 17.65 14.28
CA ARG A 423 -31.92 16.40 14.09
C ARG A 423 -31.79 16.01 12.62
N LEU A 424 -32.85 16.21 11.82
CA LEU A 424 -32.82 15.96 10.39
C LEU A 424 -31.83 16.91 9.69
N PHE A 425 -31.90 18.20 10.02
CA PHE A 425 -30.97 19.21 9.51
C PHE A 425 -29.50 18.85 9.81
N LEU A 426 -29.19 18.49 11.06
CA LEU A 426 -27.83 18.07 11.44
C LEU A 426 -27.33 16.84 10.67
N ARG A 427 -28.22 15.89 10.36
CA ARG A 427 -27.86 14.70 9.56
C ARG A 427 -27.58 15.06 8.10
N ILE A 428 -28.43 15.90 7.50
CA ILE A 428 -28.23 16.38 6.12
C ILE A 428 -26.92 17.18 6.05
N PHE A 429 -26.68 18.08 7.00
CA PHE A 429 -25.45 18.85 7.08
C PHE A 429 -24.21 17.94 7.18
N ASN A 430 -24.21 16.99 8.12
CA ASN A 430 -23.09 16.03 8.27
C ASN A 430 -22.88 15.20 7.00
N PHE A 431 -23.95 14.75 6.35
CA PHE A 431 -23.87 14.01 5.09
C PHE A 431 -23.24 14.85 3.99
N VAL A 432 -23.77 16.05 3.73
CA VAL A 432 -23.28 16.93 2.67
C VAL A 432 -21.82 17.33 2.93
N PHE A 433 -21.47 17.64 4.18
CA PHE A 433 -20.10 17.98 4.56
C PHE A 433 -19.14 16.81 4.33
N ILE A 434 -19.44 15.63 4.86
CA ILE A 434 -18.59 14.45 4.73
C ILE A 434 -18.48 13.99 3.26
N ALA A 435 -19.60 13.98 2.52
CA ALA A 435 -19.60 13.65 1.11
C ALA A 435 -18.78 14.65 0.29
N GLY A 436 -18.93 15.96 0.57
CA GLY A 436 -18.13 17.03 -0.05
C GLY A 436 -16.64 16.93 0.25
N CYS A 437 -16.25 16.37 1.39
CA CYS A 437 -14.85 16.10 1.73
C CYS A 437 -14.28 14.84 1.04
N ILE A 438 -15.10 13.80 0.86
CA ILE A 438 -14.64 12.49 0.39
C ILE A 438 -14.68 12.38 -1.13
N ILE A 439 -15.77 12.78 -1.77
CA ILE A 439 -15.98 12.60 -3.22
C ILE A 439 -14.84 13.20 -4.06
N PRO A 440 -14.31 14.41 -3.76
CA PRO A 440 -13.20 14.97 -4.52
C PRO A 440 -11.97 14.07 -4.53
N ALA A 441 -11.67 13.37 -3.42
CA ALA A 441 -10.52 12.48 -3.35
C ALA A 441 -10.67 11.20 -4.22
N TRP A 442 -11.91 10.83 -4.55
CA TRP A 442 -12.18 9.68 -5.43
C TRP A 442 -12.11 10.02 -6.91
N VAL A 443 -12.46 11.26 -7.28
CA VAL A 443 -12.60 11.66 -8.68
C VAL A 443 -11.38 12.43 -9.16
N LEU A 444 -10.77 13.24 -8.30
CA LEU A 444 -9.64 14.09 -8.65
C LEU A 444 -8.31 13.45 -8.22
N PRO A 445 -7.21 13.76 -8.90
CA PRO A 445 -5.89 13.30 -8.50
C PRO A 445 -5.53 13.73 -7.08
N CYS A 446 -5.08 12.78 -6.28
CA CYS A 446 -4.73 12.98 -4.86
C CYS A 446 -3.23 12.87 -4.59
N ILE A 447 -2.56 12.04 -5.39
CA ILE A 447 -1.14 11.75 -5.23
C ILE A 447 -0.50 11.95 -6.59
N ARG A 448 0.61 12.67 -6.63
CA ARG A 448 1.46 12.81 -7.81
C ARG A 448 2.77 12.11 -7.56
N PHE A 449 3.10 11.10 -8.35
CA PHE A 449 4.39 10.43 -8.34
C PHE A 449 5.27 11.04 -9.43
N SER A 450 6.41 11.59 -9.04
CA SER A 450 7.43 12.11 -9.95
C SER A 450 8.64 11.19 -9.87
N VAL A 451 9.02 10.61 -11.00
CA VAL A 451 10.23 9.78 -11.10
C VAL A 451 11.38 10.69 -11.52
N THR A 452 12.51 10.53 -10.85
CA THR A 452 13.76 11.27 -11.09
C THR A 452 14.88 10.29 -11.43
N GLY A 453 15.99 10.79 -11.98
CA GLY A 453 17.08 9.96 -12.49
C GLY A 453 16.82 9.45 -13.90
N LEU A 454 17.52 8.38 -14.31
CA LEU A 454 17.39 7.80 -15.65
C LEU A 454 15.97 7.30 -15.94
N ALA A 455 15.26 6.84 -14.92
CA ALA A 455 13.88 6.39 -15.07
C ALA A 455 12.93 7.50 -15.51
N SER A 456 13.26 8.78 -15.28
CA SER A 456 12.49 9.91 -15.82
C SER A 456 12.59 10.01 -17.35
N VAL A 457 13.54 9.33 -17.98
CA VAL A 457 13.63 9.24 -19.45
C VAL A 457 12.60 8.24 -19.98
N VAL A 458 12.36 7.16 -19.23
CA VAL A 458 11.35 6.14 -19.56
C VAL A 458 9.95 6.65 -19.27
N GLN A 459 9.79 7.33 -18.13
CA GLN A 459 8.52 7.86 -17.66
C GLN A 459 8.67 9.37 -17.40
N PRO A 460 8.61 10.20 -18.46
CA PRO A 460 8.83 11.64 -18.34
C PRO A 460 7.66 12.39 -17.69
N ASP A 461 6.45 11.85 -17.80
CA ASP A 461 5.26 12.49 -17.25
C ASP A 461 5.02 12.06 -15.80
N ASP A 462 4.77 13.05 -14.94
CA ASP A 462 4.35 12.83 -13.56
C ASP A 462 3.05 12.01 -13.54
N GLN A 463 3.04 10.91 -12.79
CA GLN A 463 1.86 10.07 -12.68
C GLN A 463 0.93 10.62 -11.60
N GLU A 464 -0.16 11.21 -12.04
CA GLU A 464 -1.24 11.69 -11.19
C GLU A 464 -2.27 10.58 -10.96
N MET A 465 -2.51 10.23 -9.69
CA MET A 465 -3.44 9.16 -9.33
C MET A 465 -4.53 9.66 -8.39
N SER A 466 -5.79 9.39 -8.76
CA SER A 466 -6.95 9.45 -7.89
C SER A 466 -7.05 8.21 -6.99
N LEU A 467 -7.84 8.27 -5.90
CA LEU A 467 -8.06 7.06 -5.07
C LEU A 467 -8.75 5.92 -5.83
N LEU A 468 -9.53 6.26 -6.87
CA LEU A 468 -10.17 5.26 -7.72
C LEU A 468 -9.14 4.51 -8.57
N GLU A 469 -8.22 5.24 -9.21
CA GLU A 469 -7.13 4.64 -10.00
C GLU A 469 -6.18 3.82 -9.14
N LEU A 470 -5.82 4.35 -7.99
CA LEU A 470 -5.00 3.66 -7.00
C LEU A 470 -5.68 2.35 -6.53
N GLY A 471 -7.00 2.38 -6.33
CA GLY A 471 -7.77 1.19 -5.99
C GLY A 471 -7.84 0.16 -7.11
N LYS A 472 -7.88 0.58 -8.38
CA LYS A 472 -8.01 -0.32 -9.55
C LYS A 472 -6.82 -1.28 -9.73
N ILE A 473 -5.68 -1.00 -9.10
CA ILE A 473 -4.52 -1.92 -9.08
C ILE A 473 -4.96 -3.32 -8.60
N ASN A 474 -5.91 -3.38 -7.67
CA ASN A 474 -6.42 -4.64 -7.15
C ASN A 474 -7.90 -4.55 -6.77
N TRP A 475 -8.73 -5.41 -7.37
CA TRP A 475 -10.18 -5.42 -7.13
C TRP A 475 -10.57 -5.57 -5.66
N PHE A 476 -9.91 -6.47 -4.92
CA PHE A 476 -10.23 -6.71 -3.50
C PHE A 476 -9.88 -5.50 -2.63
N PHE A 477 -8.79 -4.82 -2.99
CA PHE A 477 -8.38 -3.60 -2.35
C PHE A 477 -9.33 -2.44 -2.68
N LEU A 478 -9.73 -2.28 -3.96
CA LEU A 478 -10.72 -1.30 -4.39
C LEU A 478 -12.01 -1.42 -3.57
N LEU A 479 -12.53 -2.64 -3.43
CA LEU A 479 -13.73 -2.91 -2.64
C LEU A 479 -13.53 -2.49 -1.18
N THR A 480 -12.37 -2.81 -0.60
CA THR A 480 -12.05 -2.45 0.78
C THR A 480 -11.98 -0.93 0.94
N CYS A 481 -11.32 -0.21 0.03
CA CYS A 481 -11.26 1.26 0.05
C CYS A 481 -12.63 1.91 -0.13
N ILE A 482 -13.44 1.44 -1.09
CA ILE A 482 -14.80 1.95 -1.30
C ILE A 482 -15.60 1.81 -0.01
N LEU A 483 -15.49 0.66 0.66
CA LEU A 483 -16.24 0.40 1.89
C LEU A 483 -15.73 1.23 3.07
N THR A 484 -14.42 1.35 3.27
CA THR A 484 -13.80 1.92 4.47
C THR A 484 -13.52 3.43 4.39
N VAL A 485 -13.28 3.97 3.19
CA VAL A 485 -12.97 5.39 2.93
C VAL A 485 -14.12 6.10 2.20
N GLY A 486 -14.96 5.36 1.47
CA GLY A 486 -16.16 5.91 0.82
C GLY A 486 -17.43 5.76 1.68
N ILE A 487 -17.96 4.54 1.73
CA ILE A 487 -19.30 4.24 2.23
C ILE A 487 -19.39 4.39 3.76
N ALA A 488 -18.51 3.74 4.53
CA ALA A 488 -18.59 3.76 6.00
C ALA A 488 -18.51 5.19 6.57
N PRO A 489 -17.61 6.08 6.11
CA PRO A 489 -17.59 7.46 6.53
C PRO A 489 -18.90 8.23 6.32
N ILE A 490 -19.48 8.10 5.12
CA ILE A 490 -20.72 8.76 4.72
C ILE A 490 -21.90 8.19 5.53
N ALA A 491 -21.97 6.86 5.64
CA ALA A 491 -22.99 6.16 6.44
C ALA A 491 -22.92 6.57 7.92
N TYR A 492 -21.72 6.72 8.48
CA TYR A 492 -21.55 7.22 9.85
C TYR A 492 -22.09 8.64 10.01
N GLY A 493 -21.83 9.54 9.05
CA GLY A 493 -22.37 10.89 9.02
C GLY A 493 -23.90 10.96 9.02
N VAL A 494 -24.54 10.16 8.15
CA VAL A 494 -26.01 10.09 8.00
C VAL A 494 -26.66 9.50 9.25
N MET A 495 -26.10 8.39 9.75
CA MET A 495 -26.69 7.64 10.84
C MET A 495 -26.32 8.18 12.23
N TYR A 496 -25.47 9.19 12.30
CA TYR A 496 -25.09 9.83 13.56
C TYR A 496 -26.33 10.27 14.36
N PRO A 497 -26.39 9.99 15.68
CA PRO A 497 -25.45 9.23 16.52
C PRO A 497 -25.78 7.74 16.68
N ARG A 498 -26.75 7.18 15.95
CA ARG A 498 -27.36 5.86 16.24
C ARG A 498 -26.50 4.65 15.91
N CYS A 499 -25.57 4.76 14.95
CA CYS A 499 -24.75 3.62 14.50
C CYS A 499 -23.27 3.85 14.75
N SER A 500 -22.79 3.45 15.94
CA SER A 500 -21.36 3.43 16.24
C SER A 500 -20.58 2.39 15.44
N PHE A 501 -21.27 1.44 14.80
CA PHE A 501 -20.67 0.42 13.94
C PHE A 501 -19.83 1.06 12.83
N PHE A 502 -20.40 1.96 12.02
CA PHE A 502 -19.66 2.58 10.93
C PHE A 502 -18.47 3.46 11.37
N ALA A 503 -18.44 3.87 12.64
CA ALA A 503 -17.33 4.65 13.19
C ALA A 503 -16.04 3.84 13.26
N SER A 504 -16.10 2.52 13.54
CA SER A 504 -14.93 1.64 13.57
C SER A 504 -14.49 1.16 12.18
N TRP A 505 -15.32 1.37 11.15
CA TRP A 505 -15.04 1.03 9.75
C TRP A 505 -14.54 2.21 8.92
N SER A 506 -14.74 3.44 9.41
CA SER A 506 -14.30 4.67 8.76
C SER A 506 -12.78 4.82 8.91
N ALA A 507 -12.03 4.33 7.93
CA ALA A 507 -10.56 4.25 7.95
C ALA A 507 -9.87 5.31 7.07
N ALA A 508 -10.58 6.39 6.71
CA ALA A 508 -10.02 7.51 5.96
C ALA A 508 -8.78 8.12 6.62
N ASP A 509 -8.76 8.19 7.95
CA ASP A 509 -7.60 8.65 8.72
C ASP A 509 -6.41 7.67 8.69
N ALA A 510 -6.67 6.37 8.69
CA ALA A 510 -5.60 5.38 8.51
C ALA A 510 -4.98 5.50 7.11
N LEU A 511 -5.79 5.74 6.07
CA LEU A 511 -5.30 6.01 4.72
C LEU A 511 -4.46 7.29 4.68
N LEU A 512 -4.94 8.39 5.28
CA LEU A 512 -4.20 9.65 5.32
C LEU A 512 -2.86 9.50 6.03
N LEU A 513 -2.81 8.79 7.16
CA LEU A 513 -1.57 8.49 7.85
C LEU A 513 -0.64 7.63 6.99
N ALA A 514 -1.18 6.64 6.28
CA ALA A 514 -0.40 5.82 5.35
C ALA A 514 0.15 6.66 4.18
N CYS A 515 -0.61 7.60 3.63
CA CYS A 515 -0.13 8.55 2.63
C CYS A 515 1.00 9.39 3.19
N VAL A 516 0.81 10.06 4.33
CA VAL A 516 1.86 10.91 4.91
C VAL A 516 3.11 10.10 5.22
N ALA A 517 2.98 8.93 5.84
CA ALA A 517 4.12 8.09 6.20
C ALA A 517 4.84 7.53 4.97
N GLY A 518 4.09 6.94 4.03
CA GLY A 518 4.65 6.36 2.81
C GLY A 518 5.33 7.41 1.93
N LEU A 519 4.74 8.59 1.76
CA LEU A 519 5.28 9.64 0.87
C LEU A 519 6.52 10.31 1.46
N LEU A 520 6.57 10.51 2.78
CA LEU A 520 7.75 11.09 3.44
C LEU A 520 8.99 10.19 3.34
N GLN A 521 8.81 8.92 3.01
CA GLN A 521 9.85 7.90 3.19
C GLN A 521 10.06 7.02 1.98
N ILE A 522 9.26 7.15 0.93
CA ILE A 522 9.43 6.38 -0.31
C ILE A 522 10.82 6.61 -0.90
N GLY A 523 11.35 7.84 -0.84
CA GLY A 523 12.71 8.13 -1.31
C GLY A 523 13.78 7.39 -0.52
N GLN A 524 13.75 7.47 0.82
CA GLN A 524 14.70 6.76 1.69
C GLN A 524 14.60 5.24 1.55
N PHE A 525 13.39 4.73 1.41
CA PHE A 525 13.16 3.31 1.20
C PHE A 525 13.71 2.85 -0.15
N VAL A 526 13.44 3.59 -1.23
CA VAL A 526 13.96 3.31 -2.57
C VAL A 526 15.49 3.37 -2.57
N ASP A 527 16.10 4.38 -1.95
CA ASP A 527 17.55 4.52 -1.83
C ASP A 527 18.17 3.34 -1.07
N TYR A 528 17.48 2.82 -0.04
CA TYR A 528 17.93 1.63 0.67
C TYR A 528 17.79 0.35 -0.17
N MET A 529 16.65 0.17 -0.85
CA MET A 529 16.36 -1.04 -1.62
C MET A 529 17.22 -1.14 -2.87
N LEU A 530 17.54 -0.01 -3.51
CA LEU A 530 18.39 0.04 -4.70
C LEU A 530 19.88 0.23 -4.32
N GLY A 531 20.17 0.80 -3.16
CA GLY A 531 21.52 1.14 -2.70
C GLY A 531 21.84 2.63 -2.88
N SER A 532 22.70 3.18 -2.02
CA SER A 532 22.96 4.64 -1.91
C SER A 532 23.46 5.30 -3.20
N ASN A 533 24.02 4.53 -4.11
CA ASN A 533 24.52 5.02 -5.39
C ASN A 533 23.45 5.01 -6.49
N MET A 534 22.27 4.42 -6.27
CA MET A 534 21.23 4.24 -7.30
C MET A 534 20.27 5.43 -7.49
N GLY A 535 20.42 6.51 -6.71
CA GLY A 535 19.58 7.71 -6.84
C GLY A 535 19.64 8.40 -8.21
N ALA A 536 20.72 8.24 -8.98
CA ALA A 536 20.81 8.75 -10.35
C ALA A 536 20.07 7.87 -11.39
N LEU A 537 19.71 6.62 -11.06
CA LEU A 537 19.02 5.69 -11.95
C LEU A 537 17.51 5.74 -11.69
N TYR A 538 17.13 5.71 -10.42
CA TYR A 538 15.73 5.79 -10.02
C TYR A 538 15.60 6.50 -8.68
N GLY A 539 14.94 7.66 -8.69
CA GLY A 539 14.48 8.33 -7.48
C GLY A 539 12.99 8.55 -7.55
N ALA A 540 12.22 8.02 -6.61
CA ALA A 540 10.79 8.29 -6.53
C ALA A 540 10.53 9.43 -5.54
N ARG A 541 9.80 10.45 -5.98
CA ARG A 541 9.23 11.48 -5.11
C ARG A 541 7.73 11.49 -5.29
N ALA A 542 7.03 11.82 -4.23
CA ALA A 542 5.59 11.80 -4.27
C ALA A 542 5.01 12.97 -3.47
N ASN A 543 4.08 13.68 -4.10
CA ASN A 543 3.49 14.92 -3.60
C ASN A 543 2.00 14.72 -3.30
N LEU A 544 1.55 15.30 -2.19
CA LEU A 544 0.15 15.32 -1.80
C LEU A 544 -0.59 16.47 -2.48
N LEU A 545 -1.71 16.17 -3.11
CA LEU A 545 -2.59 17.14 -3.73
C LEU A 545 -3.72 17.56 -2.79
N TRP A 546 -4.34 18.71 -3.08
CA TRP A 546 -5.35 19.34 -2.23
C TRP A 546 -6.59 18.48 -1.91
N PRO A 547 -7.08 17.53 -2.74
CA PRO A 547 -8.25 16.73 -2.37
C PRO A 547 -8.02 15.90 -1.10
N LEU A 548 -6.76 15.56 -0.82
CA LEU A 548 -6.38 14.83 0.39
C LEU A 548 -6.51 15.70 1.66
N LEU A 549 -6.36 17.03 1.54
CA LEU A 549 -6.64 17.97 2.63
C LEU A 549 -8.12 18.01 2.97
N LEU A 550 -9.01 17.92 1.98
CA LEU A 550 -10.44 17.81 2.23
C LEU A 550 -10.79 16.51 2.95
N LEU A 551 -10.18 15.39 2.54
CA LEU A 551 -10.33 14.10 3.21
C LEU A 551 -9.85 14.19 4.67
N LEU A 552 -8.74 14.90 4.93
CA LEU A 552 -8.25 15.17 6.29
C LEU A 552 -9.28 15.93 7.12
N LEU A 553 -9.84 17.02 6.59
CA LEU A 553 -10.89 17.78 7.27
C LEU A 553 -12.12 16.91 7.58
N GLY A 554 -12.54 16.07 6.62
CA GLY A 554 -13.61 15.10 6.80
C GLY A 554 -13.32 14.10 7.93
N SER A 555 -12.11 13.53 7.95
CA SER A 555 -11.72 12.59 9.00
C SER A 555 -11.63 13.24 10.39
N MET A 556 -11.09 14.46 10.49
CA MET A 556 -11.06 15.25 11.73
C MET A 556 -12.48 15.51 12.24
N TRP A 557 -13.41 15.86 11.35
CA TRP A 557 -14.81 16.04 11.71
C TRP A 557 -15.44 14.76 12.27
N GLN A 558 -15.13 13.61 11.69
CA GLN A 558 -15.62 12.33 12.19
C GLN A 558 -15.02 11.97 13.56
N TRP A 559 -13.75 12.26 13.79
CA TRP A 559 -13.13 12.13 15.11
C TRP A 559 -13.83 13.00 16.15
N LEU A 560 -14.17 14.25 15.79
CA LEU A 560 -14.93 15.15 16.65
C LEU A 560 -16.31 14.57 16.98
N LEU A 561 -17.05 14.08 15.98
CA LEU A 561 -18.35 13.44 16.17
C LEU A 561 -18.27 12.19 17.05
N ALA A 562 -17.23 11.36 16.84
CA ALA A 562 -16.99 10.14 17.61
C ALA A 562 -16.61 10.45 19.06
N ALA A 563 -15.73 11.43 19.28
CA ALA A 563 -15.32 11.90 20.60
C ALA A 563 -16.52 12.48 21.37
N GLU A 564 -17.34 13.28 20.69
CA GLU A 564 -18.56 13.86 21.26
C GLU A 564 -19.53 12.75 21.70
N HIS A 565 -19.76 11.75 20.85
CA HIS A 565 -20.63 10.63 21.18
C HIS A 565 -20.09 9.74 22.31
N ARG A 566 -18.76 9.53 22.37
CA ARG A 566 -18.15 8.63 23.37
C ARG A 566 -17.97 9.29 24.74
N PHE A 567 -17.58 10.57 24.77
CA PHE A 567 -17.20 11.25 26.01
C PHE A 567 -18.22 12.31 26.48
N GLY A 568 -19.16 12.73 25.61
CA GLY A 568 -20.12 13.79 25.90
C GLY A 568 -19.40 15.11 26.21
N ILE A 569 -18.43 15.48 25.37
CA ILE A 569 -17.51 16.60 25.63
C ILE A 569 -18.32 17.89 25.75
N THR A 570 -19.26 18.15 24.83
CA THR A 570 -20.10 19.34 24.90
C THR A 570 -20.96 19.38 26.16
N GLU A 571 -21.44 18.24 26.64
CA GLU A 571 -22.25 18.19 27.86
C GLU A 571 -21.40 18.46 29.11
N ARG A 572 -20.18 17.92 29.18
CA ARG A 572 -19.25 18.19 30.29
C ARG A 572 -18.76 19.63 30.30
N VAL A 573 -18.41 20.15 29.12
CA VAL A 573 -17.97 21.54 28.94
C VAL A 573 -19.13 22.47 29.29
N GLY A 574 -20.34 22.20 28.79
CA GLY A 574 -21.55 22.96 29.11
C GLY A 574 -21.88 22.97 30.60
N ARG A 575 -21.79 21.82 31.30
CA ARG A 575 -21.94 21.77 32.77
C ARG A 575 -20.85 22.57 33.48
N SER A 576 -19.61 22.56 32.99
CA SER A 576 -18.50 23.30 33.58
C SER A 576 -18.68 24.82 33.39
N PHE A 577 -19.15 25.26 32.23
CA PHE A 577 -19.50 26.65 31.97
C PHE A 577 -20.71 27.11 32.78
N ALA A 578 -21.75 26.27 32.90
CA ALA A 578 -22.90 26.58 33.74
C ALA A 578 -22.50 26.73 35.22
N LYS A 579 -21.62 25.85 35.72
CA LYS A 579 -21.03 25.98 37.06
C LYS A 579 -20.24 27.27 37.23
N ARG A 580 -19.44 27.68 36.22
CA ARG A 580 -18.71 28.96 36.23
C ARG A 580 -19.64 30.17 36.22
N LYS A 581 -20.76 30.12 35.49
CA LYS A 581 -21.77 31.18 35.48
C LYS A 581 -22.49 31.32 36.83
N LEU A 582 -22.70 30.21 37.54
CA LEU A 582 -23.29 30.20 38.89
C LEU A 582 -22.29 30.62 39.99
N SER A 583 -20.99 30.50 39.75
CA SER A 583 -19.94 30.89 40.71
C SER A 583 -19.42 32.32 40.53
N LEU A 584 -19.84 33.03 39.47
CA LEU A 584 -19.59 34.47 39.36
C LEU A 584 -20.54 35.15 40.36
N PRO A 585 -20.01 35.93 41.34
CA PRO A 585 -20.87 36.68 42.24
C PRO A 585 -21.77 37.59 41.41
N ALA A 586 -23.05 37.61 41.74
CA ALA A 586 -23.96 38.61 41.22
C ALA A 586 -23.49 39.97 41.73
N GLU A 587 -22.61 40.64 40.97
CA GLU A 587 -22.34 42.05 41.19
C GLU A 587 -23.65 42.81 40.94
N ALA A 588 -24.03 43.56 41.98
CA ALA A 588 -25.20 44.41 42.07
C ALA A 588 -25.11 45.63 41.16
#